data_AF-A0A1R4IK21-F1
#
_entry.id   AF-A0A1R4IK21-F1
#
_cell.length_a   1.000
_cell.length_b   1.000
_cell.length_c   1.000
_cell.angle_alpha   90.00
_cell.angle_beta   90.00
_cell.angle_gamma   90.00
#
_symmetry.space_group_name_H-M   'P 1'
#
loop_
_entity.id
_entity.type
_entity.pdbx_description
1 polymer ?
#
loop_
_entity_poly.entity_id
_entity_poly.type
_entity_poly.pdbx_seq_one_letter_code
_entity_poly.pdbx_strand_id
1 'polypeptide(L)'
;MIAQTLLNAASITTQPLNTEPNRQPLNIQSLSAGPILLPSCSLKKGAQSKFSKAASSYNHHANVQKQAADDLFKLIKANANSSNKAKLCIDLGAGPLVNTHTLQTLFGSVIAMDLSLNMLQSSALNTPRLCADMDNLPLQANSIDIIYSNFAVQWSANFAQLLKSLYTALKPGGQAYISCVIEGSLNEIKTAFSALDNNSHINTFNSEQHINQSVQKSGFTINTMQKALYSDEFTSPLNAIRSIKAIGATAQNHSNTRRGLLTKHALKQVCSAYPLRNNKAHVSYHVMLLALGK
;
A
#
# COMPACT_ATOMS: atom_id res chain seq x y z
N MET A 1 -37.15 -30.64 -27.63
CA MET A 1 -36.89 -29.72 -26.50
C MET A 1 -35.58 -30.16 -25.87
N ILE A 2 -34.53 -29.35 -26.03
CA ILE A 2 -33.11 -29.75 -25.92
C ILE A 2 -32.49 -29.24 -24.61
N ALA A 3 -31.82 -30.18 -23.92
CA ALA A 3 -30.59 -30.15 -23.12
C ALA A 3 -30.21 -28.99 -22.17
N GLN A 4 -29.88 -29.41 -20.93
CA GLN A 4 -28.65 -29.16 -20.14
C GLN A 4 -27.71 -28.02 -20.61
N THR A 5 -27.16 -27.22 -19.67
CA THR A 5 -25.70 -27.17 -19.35
C THR A 5 -25.34 -26.10 -18.29
N LEU A 6 -24.85 -26.62 -17.15
CA LEU A 6 -23.76 -26.22 -16.24
C LEU A 6 -23.54 -24.78 -15.72
N LEU A 7 -23.54 -24.71 -14.38
CA LEU A 7 -22.79 -23.78 -13.54
C LEU A 7 -21.27 -23.92 -13.77
N ASN A 8 -20.57 -22.82 -13.96
CA ASN A 8 -19.13 -22.73 -13.75
C ASN A 8 -18.84 -21.86 -12.51
N ALA A 9 -18.62 -22.52 -11.38
CA ALA A 9 -17.89 -21.94 -10.25
C ALA A 9 -16.41 -21.87 -10.65
N ALA A 10 -15.80 -20.68 -10.59
CA ALA A 10 -14.37 -20.52 -10.80
C ALA A 10 -13.61 -21.31 -9.71
N SER A 11 -12.91 -22.35 -10.13
CA SER A 11 -12.10 -23.22 -9.28
C SER A 11 -11.01 -22.42 -8.57
N ILE A 12 -11.06 -22.37 -7.24
CA ILE A 12 -9.95 -21.92 -6.40
C ILE A 12 -8.87 -23.00 -6.48
N THR A 13 -7.77 -22.74 -7.20
CA THR A 13 -6.62 -23.65 -7.19
C THR A 13 -5.93 -23.54 -5.83
N THR A 14 -6.30 -24.41 -4.90
CA THR A 14 -5.56 -24.62 -3.65
C THR A 14 -4.49 -25.67 -3.93
N GLN A 15 -3.22 -25.30 -3.90
CA GLN A 15 -2.15 -26.30 -3.82
C GLN A 15 -2.08 -26.83 -2.38
N PRO A 16 -2.02 -28.16 -2.17
CA PRO A 16 -2.01 -28.74 -0.82
C PRO A 16 -0.73 -28.39 -0.05
N LEU A 17 -0.87 -28.22 1.27
CA LEU A 17 0.25 -28.01 2.20
C LEU A 17 1.14 -29.25 2.22
N ASN A 18 2.30 -29.17 1.57
CA ASN A 18 3.45 -29.99 1.95
C ASN A 18 4.18 -29.29 3.09
N THR A 19 4.37 -30.04 4.18
CA THR A 19 5.14 -29.68 5.37
C THR A 19 6.61 -29.59 5.01
N GLU A 20 7.04 -28.41 4.56
CA GLU A 20 8.40 -27.81 4.58
C GLU A 20 8.31 -26.51 3.76
N PRO A 21 8.79 -25.33 4.24
CA PRO A 21 8.69 -24.08 3.48
C PRO A 21 9.78 -24.05 2.40
N ASN A 22 9.60 -24.85 1.36
CA ASN A 22 10.37 -24.74 0.13
C ASN A 22 9.94 -23.43 -0.56
N ARG A 23 10.53 -22.31 -0.13
CA ARG A 23 10.29 -20.96 -0.67
C ARG A 23 10.97 -20.82 -2.03
N GLN A 24 10.54 -21.59 -3.02
CA GLN A 24 10.96 -21.31 -4.38
C GLN A 24 10.24 -20.03 -4.86
N PRO A 25 10.98 -18.99 -5.28
CA PRO A 25 10.38 -17.76 -5.77
C PRO A 25 9.57 -18.06 -7.05
N LEU A 26 8.37 -17.48 -7.15
CA LEU A 26 7.43 -17.77 -8.24
C LEU A 26 8.03 -17.39 -9.59
N ASN A 27 7.90 -18.28 -10.58
CA ASN A 27 8.08 -17.89 -11.97
C ASN A 27 6.86 -17.08 -12.40
N ILE A 28 7.09 -15.79 -12.63
CA ILE A 28 6.05 -14.80 -12.81
C ILE A 28 5.43 -14.86 -14.22
N GLN A 29 6.13 -15.49 -15.18
CA GLN A 29 5.68 -15.59 -16.58
C GLN A 29 4.47 -16.53 -16.77
N SER A 30 4.09 -17.33 -15.77
CA SER A 30 2.98 -18.28 -15.83
C SER A 30 1.75 -17.88 -15.01
N LEU A 31 1.72 -16.66 -14.45
CA LEU A 31 0.59 -16.22 -13.62
C LEU A 31 -0.68 -16.02 -14.47
N SER A 32 -1.74 -16.74 -14.13
CA SER A 32 -3.07 -16.52 -14.68
C SER A 32 -3.78 -15.35 -13.98
N ALA A 33 -4.93 -14.92 -14.51
CA ALA A 33 -5.70 -13.79 -13.97
C ALA A 33 -6.32 -14.03 -12.58
N GLY A 34 -6.26 -15.26 -12.05
CA GLY A 34 -6.77 -15.58 -10.72
C GLY A 34 -5.82 -15.15 -9.60
N PRO A 35 -6.32 -14.90 -8.37
CA PRO A 35 -5.47 -14.62 -7.24
C PRO A 35 -4.71 -15.88 -6.81
N ILE A 36 -3.38 -15.79 -6.77
CA ILE A 36 -2.53 -16.79 -6.11
C ILE A 36 -2.36 -16.38 -4.66
N LEU A 37 -2.66 -17.31 -3.74
CA LEU A 37 -2.41 -17.13 -2.32
C LEU A 37 -1.09 -17.78 -1.95
N LEU A 38 -0.22 -17.02 -1.29
CA LEU A 38 0.97 -17.55 -0.66
C LEU A 38 0.82 -17.60 0.85
N PRO A 39 1.48 -18.55 1.53
CA PRO A 39 1.52 -18.59 3.00
C PRO A 39 1.99 -17.23 3.53
N SER A 40 1.11 -16.51 4.21
CA SER A 40 1.46 -15.21 4.78
C SER A 40 2.18 -15.38 6.11
N CYS A 41 3.16 -14.51 6.37
CA CYS A 41 3.80 -14.42 7.67
C CYS A 41 2.75 -13.98 8.71
N SER A 42 2.74 -14.64 9.87
CA SER A 42 1.77 -14.41 10.96
C SER A 42 1.82 -13.00 11.57
N LEU A 43 2.82 -12.19 11.23
CA LEU A 43 3.14 -10.91 11.87
C LEU A 43 2.24 -9.73 11.47
N LYS A 44 1.49 -9.78 10.36
CA LYS A 44 0.66 -8.65 9.87
C LYS A 44 -0.85 -8.90 9.82
N LYS A 45 -1.37 -9.91 10.53
CA LYS A 45 -2.81 -10.24 10.56
C LYS A 45 -3.71 -9.05 10.94
N GLY A 46 -3.23 -8.18 11.83
CA GLY A 46 -3.96 -6.97 12.26
C GLY A 46 -4.19 -5.99 11.11
N ALA A 47 -3.12 -5.60 10.40
CA ALA A 47 -3.20 -4.72 9.24
C ALA A 47 -4.03 -5.34 8.11
N GLN A 48 -3.77 -6.62 7.79
CA GLN A 48 -4.53 -7.37 6.80
C GLN A 48 -6.04 -7.31 7.07
N SER A 49 -6.48 -7.64 8.30
CA SER A 49 -7.90 -7.64 8.66
C SER A 49 -8.55 -6.26 8.53
N LYS A 50 -7.83 -5.19 8.88
CA LYS A 50 -8.36 -3.82 8.76
C LYS A 50 -8.51 -3.40 7.31
N PHE A 51 -7.55 -3.72 6.44
CA PHE A 51 -7.66 -3.46 5.02
C PHE A 51 -8.76 -4.29 4.37
N SER A 52 -8.87 -5.58 4.70
CA SER A 52 -9.94 -6.42 4.17
C SER A 52 -11.33 -5.87 4.51
N LYS A 53 -11.52 -5.29 5.70
CA LYS A 53 -12.79 -4.65 6.10
C LYS A 53 -13.04 -3.32 5.41
N ALA A 54 -11.99 -2.58 5.07
CA ALA A 54 -12.09 -1.26 4.44
C ALA A 54 -12.26 -1.31 2.92
N ALA A 55 -12.10 -2.49 2.30
CA ALA A 55 -12.00 -2.62 0.85
C ALA A 55 -13.16 -1.99 0.07
N SER A 56 -14.40 -2.11 0.56
CA SER A 56 -15.59 -1.51 -0.07
C SER A 56 -15.68 0.02 0.09
N SER A 57 -15.14 0.58 1.17
CA SER A 57 -15.17 2.02 1.45
C SER A 57 -13.92 2.76 0.97
N TYR A 58 -12.83 2.05 0.71
CA TYR A 58 -11.51 2.62 0.45
C TYR A 58 -11.53 3.65 -0.69
N ASN A 59 -12.09 3.27 -1.85
CA ASN A 59 -12.09 4.12 -3.04
C ASN A 59 -12.79 5.47 -2.84
N HIS A 60 -13.81 5.54 -1.99
CA HIS A 60 -14.57 6.77 -1.74
C HIS A 60 -13.83 7.75 -0.82
N HIS A 61 -12.82 7.29 -0.10
CA HIS A 61 -12.12 8.08 0.93
C HIS A 61 -10.62 8.26 0.67
N ALA A 62 -10.08 7.64 -0.39
CA ALA A 62 -8.66 7.62 -0.70
C ALA A 62 -8.17 8.80 -1.58
N ASN A 63 -8.61 10.02 -1.27
CA ASN A 63 -8.31 11.21 -2.08
C ASN A 63 -6.82 11.58 -2.06
N VAL A 64 -6.20 11.61 -0.88
CA VAL A 64 -4.76 11.87 -0.73
C VAL A 64 -3.92 10.82 -1.49
N GLN A 65 -4.33 9.55 -1.44
CA GLN A 65 -3.66 8.47 -2.16
C GLN A 65 -3.74 8.68 -3.67
N LYS A 66 -4.87 9.18 -4.18
CA LYS A 66 -5.01 9.55 -5.59
C LYS A 66 -4.07 10.70 -5.97
N GLN A 67 -3.97 11.74 -5.15
CA GLN A 67 -3.04 12.86 -5.41
C GLN A 67 -1.58 12.38 -5.51
N ALA A 68 -1.15 11.54 -4.58
CA ALA A 68 0.19 10.95 -4.63
C ALA A 68 0.39 10.00 -5.83
N ALA A 69 -0.65 9.23 -6.20
CA ALA A 69 -0.61 8.39 -7.38
C ALA A 69 -0.44 9.22 -8.66
N ASP A 70 -1.18 10.33 -8.79
CA ASP A 70 -1.08 11.25 -9.92
C ASP A 70 0.35 11.80 -10.08
N ASP A 71 0.99 12.18 -8.97
CA ASP A 71 2.39 12.65 -8.99
C ASP A 71 3.39 11.53 -9.30
N LEU A 72 3.19 10.31 -8.80
CA LEU A 72 4.00 9.16 -9.22
C LEU A 72 3.84 8.87 -10.72
N PHE A 73 2.62 8.96 -11.26
CA PHE A 73 2.39 8.76 -12.70
C PHE A 73 3.06 9.84 -13.55
N LYS A 74 3.17 11.08 -13.06
CA LYS A 74 3.98 12.13 -13.71
C LYS A 74 5.45 11.73 -13.77
N LEU A 75 6.01 11.19 -12.67
CA LEU A 75 7.40 10.70 -12.63
C LEU A 75 7.62 9.54 -13.60
N ILE A 76 6.67 8.61 -13.71
CA ILE A 76 6.73 7.51 -14.69
C ILE A 76 6.76 8.06 -16.12
N LYS A 77 5.86 9.01 -16.44
CA LYS A 77 5.78 9.60 -17.77
C LYS A 77 7.02 10.42 -18.14
N ALA A 78 7.60 11.14 -17.18
CA ALA A 78 8.83 11.90 -17.38
C ALA A 78 10.04 11.01 -17.68
N ASN A 79 10.03 9.76 -17.19
CA ASN A 79 11.09 8.77 -17.42
C ASN A 79 10.68 7.69 -18.43
N ALA A 80 9.56 7.86 -19.12
CA ALA A 80 9.04 6.87 -20.06
C ALA A 80 9.84 6.87 -21.36
N ASN A 81 10.07 5.66 -21.88
CA ASN A 81 10.65 5.42 -23.18
C ASN A 81 9.70 4.54 -24.00
N SER A 82 9.85 4.53 -25.33
CA SER A 82 8.98 3.80 -26.27
C SER A 82 8.83 2.29 -25.99
N SER A 83 9.70 1.72 -25.14
CA SER A 83 9.71 0.30 -24.76
C SER A 83 8.85 -0.07 -23.55
N ASN A 84 8.12 0.87 -22.92
CA ASN A 84 7.32 0.56 -21.71
C ASN A 84 6.28 -0.55 -21.93
N LYS A 85 5.77 -0.72 -23.15
CA LYS A 85 4.81 -1.77 -23.50
C LYS A 85 5.38 -3.19 -23.53
N ALA A 86 6.69 -3.36 -23.42
CA ALA A 86 7.33 -4.66 -23.25
C ALA A 86 7.70 -4.97 -21.79
N LYS A 87 7.49 -4.03 -20.85
CA LYS A 87 7.92 -4.15 -19.46
C LYS A 87 6.89 -4.85 -18.58
N LEU A 88 7.38 -5.64 -17.64
CA LEU A 88 6.60 -6.24 -16.55
C LEU A 88 6.60 -5.33 -15.31
N CYS A 89 5.41 -4.95 -14.86
CA CYS A 89 5.19 -4.10 -13.69
C CYS A 89 4.58 -4.89 -12.52
N ILE A 90 5.08 -4.63 -11.31
CA ILE A 90 4.43 -5.04 -10.06
C ILE A 90 3.76 -3.81 -9.46
N ASP A 91 2.45 -3.89 -9.19
CA ASP A 91 1.73 -2.95 -8.33
C ASP A 91 1.76 -3.48 -6.89
N LEU A 92 2.72 -3.01 -6.09
CA LEU A 92 3.01 -3.47 -4.74
C LEU A 92 2.15 -2.72 -3.72
N GLY A 93 1.27 -3.44 -3.04
CA GLY A 93 0.21 -2.85 -2.22
C GLY A 93 -0.90 -2.25 -3.08
N ALA A 94 -1.35 -3.03 -4.08
CA ALA A 94 -2.30 -2.60 -5.10
C ALA A 94 -3.67 -2.18 -4.53
N GLY A 95 -4.00 -2.57 -3.30
CA GLY A 95 -5.28 -2.31 -2.68
C GLY A 95 -6.42 -2.79 -3.59
N PRO A 96 -7.46 -1.97 -3.83
CA PRO A 96 -8.59 -2.31 -4.69
C PRO A 96 -8.33 -2.15 -6.20
N LEU A 97 -7.06 -2.20 -6.64
CA LEU A 97 -6.63 -2.16 -8.05
C LEU A 97 -6.93 -0.84 -8.80
N VAL A 98 -7.12 0.27 -8.08
CA VAL A 98 -7.38 1.59 -8.68
C VAL A 98 -6.23 2.03 -9.58
N ASN A 99 -4.99 1.92 -9.06
CA ASN A 99 -3.80 2.31 -9.82
C ASN A 99 -3.39 1.24 -10.84
N THR A 100 -3.69 -0.04 -10.58
CA THR A 100 -3.42 -1.14 -11.49
C THR A 100 -4.05 -0.92 -12.86
N HIS A 101 -5.28 -0.39 -12.91
CA HIS A 101 -5.95 -0.07 -14.16
C HIS A 101 -5.13 0.89 -15.03
N THR A 102 -4.64 2.00 -14.46
CA THR A 102 -3.77 2.94 -15.16
C THR A 102 -2.43 2.31 -15.53
N LEU A 103 -1.83 1.50 -14.66
CA LEU A 103 -0.58 0.79 -14.96
C LEU A 103 -0.71 -0.14 -16.17
N GLN A 104 -1.85 -0.82 -16.37
CA GLN A 104 -2.09 -1.67 -17.55
C GLN A 104 -2.12 -0.86 -18.86
N THR A 105 -2.48 0.42 -18.78
CA THR A 105 -2.39 1.33 -19.93
C THR A 105 -0.97 1.78 -20.25
N LEU A 106 -0.03 1.66 -19.30
CA LEU A 106 1.35 2.11 -19.46
C LEU A 106 2.32 0.96 -19.79
N PHE A 107 2.09 -0.22 -19.20
CA PHE A 107 3.00 -1.36 -19.28
C PHE A 107 2.39 -2.53 -20.03
N GLY A 108 3.24 -3.48 -20.47
CA GLY A 108 2.79 -4.66 -21.22
C GLY A 108 2.10 -5.69 -20.34
N SER A 109 2.53 -5.81 -19.11
CA SER A 109 1.94 -6.70 -18.12
C SER A 109 2.04 -6.08 -16.73
N VAL A 110 0.99 -6.23 -15.95
CA VAL A 110 0.92 -5.74 -14.56
C VAL A 110 0.44 -6.86 -13.68
N ILE A 111 1.10 -7.04 -12.54
CA ILE A 111 0.68 -7.96 -11.50
C ILE A 111 0.37 -7.15 -10.25
N ALA A 112 -0.85 -7.31 -9.75
CA ALA A 112 -1.29 -6.68 -8.52
C ALA A 112 -0.89 -7.54 -7.32
N MET A 113 -0.11 -6.99 -6.39
CA MET A 113 0.27 -7.65 -5.15
C MET A 113 -0.29 -6.89 -3.96
N ASP A 114 -0.97 -7.58 -3.04
CA ASP A 114 -1.44 -6.98 -1.80
C ASP A 114 -1.44 -8.01 -0.66
N LEU A 115 -1.39 -7.55 0.58
CA LEU A 115 -1.49 -8.40 1.75
C LEU A 115 -2.92 -8.93 1.96
N SER A 116 -3.93 -8.19 1.48
CA SER A 116 -5.35 -8.49 1.64
C SER A 116 -5.96 -9.08 0.37
N LEU A 117 -6.39 -10.34 0.43
CA LEU A 117 -7.13 -10.96 -0.67
C LEU A 117 -8.41 -10.17 -1.02
N ASN A 118 -9.13 -9.67 -0.01
CA ASN A 118 -10.33 -8.88 -0.23
C ASN A 118 -10.05 -7.58 -1.00
N MET A 119 -8.89 -6.95 -0.78
CA MET A 119 -8.47 -5.80 -1.56
C MET A 119 -8.30 -6.20 -3.02
N LEU A 120 -7.53 -7.27 -3.27
CA LEU A 120 -7.32 -7.80 -4.61
C LEU A 120 -8.63 -8.18 -5.30
N GLN A 121 -9.62 -8.72 -4.58
CA GLN A 121 -10.92 -9.15 -5.12
C GLN A 121 -11.95 -8.03 -5.31
N SER A 122 -11.66 -6.81 -4.83
CA SER A 122 -12.63 -5.68 -4.88
C SER A 122 -12.81 -5.07 -6.27
N SER A 123 -12.15 -5.62 -7.29
CA SER A 123 -12.23 -5.17 -8.67
C SER A 123 -12.40 -6.35 -9.63
N ALA A 124 -13.18 -6.13 -10.68
CA ALA A 124 -13.35 -7.06 -11.81
C ALA A 124 -12.20 -6.96 -12.84
N LEU A 125 -11.19 -6.12 -12.60
CA LEU A 125 -10.09 -5.88 -13.54
C LEU A 125 -9.32 -7.18 -13.86
N ASN A 126 -9.21 -7.54 -15.14
CA ASN A 126 -8.50 -8.73 -15.55
C ASN A 126 -6.97 -8.51 -15.49
N THR A 127 -6.35 -8.95 -14.39
CA THR A 127 -4.90 -8.80 -14.12
C THR A 127 -4.47 -9.97 -13.23
N PRO A 128 -3.26 -10.53 -13.40
CA PRO A 128 -2.73 -11.46 -12.42
C PRO A 128 -2.61 -10.84 -11.03
N ARG A 129 -2.99 -11.60 -10.00
CA ARG A 129 -3.06 -11.12 -8.61
C ARG A 129 -2.27 -12.03 -7.68
N LEU A 130 -1.52 -11.45 -6.75
CA LEU A 130 -0.70 -12.17 -5.80
C LEU A 130 -0.97 -11.68 -4.37
N CYS A 131 -1.61 -12.53 -3.57
CA CYS A 131 -1.83 -12.26 -2.15
C CYS A 131 -0.56 -12.66 -1.38
N ALA A 132 0.24 -11.66 -0.99
CA ALA A 132 1.55 -11.88 -0.37
C ALA A 132 1.94 -10.71 0.54
N ASP A 133 2.85 -10.98 1.48
CA ASP A 133 3.47 -9.94 2.32
C ASP A 133 4.72 -9.38 1.62
N MET A 134 4.77 -8.06 1.45
CA MET A 134 5.93 -7.37 0.86
C MET A 134 7.23 -7.56 1.66
N ASP A 135 7.17 -7.93 2.95
CA ASP A 135 8.39 -8.23 3.72
C ASP A 135 8.97 -9.63 3.42
N ASN A 136 8.21 -10.47 2.70
CA ASN A 136 8.65 -11.76 2.21
C ASN A 136 8.32 -11.85 0.71
N LEU A 137 8.94 -10.98 -0.10
CA LEU A 137 8.68 -10.87 -1.53
C LEU A 137 8.86 -12.23 -2.23
N PRO A 138 7.80 -12.78 -2.83
CA PRO A 138 7.87 -14.04 -3.58
C PRO A 138 8.33 -13.82 -5.02
N LEU A 139 9.28 -12.91 -5.23
CA LEU A 139 9.75 -12.49 -6.55
C LEU A 139 11.16 -13.01 -6.78
N GLN A 140 11.44 -13.49 -7.99
CA GLN A 140 12.78 -13.89 -8.39
C GLN A 140 13.71 -12.68 -8.49
N ALA A 141 15.00 -12.89 -8.30
CA ALA A 141 15.99 -11.85 -8.58
C ALA A 141 15.98 -11.52 -10.08
N ASN A 142 16.16 -10.24 -10.43
CA ASN A 142 16.22 -9.79 -11.83
C ASN A 142 15.04 -10.23 -12.70
N SER A 143 13.82 -10.23 -12.15
CA SER A 143 12.62 -10.68 -12.87
C SER A 143 11.65 -9.55 -13.21
N ILE A 144 11.74 -8.39 -12.56
CA ILE A 144 10.78 -7.29 -12.69
C ILE A 144 11.42 -6.09 -13.40
N ASP A 145 10.68 -5.44 -14.30
CA ASP A 145 11.17 -4.21 -14.96
C ASP A 145 10.77 -2.96 -14.17
N ILE A 146 9.53 -2.93 -13.65
CA ILE A 146 8.95 -1.78 -12.96
C ILE A 146 8.31 -2.21 -11.65
N ILE A 147 8.60 -1.49 -10.58
CA ILE A 147 7.87 -1.58 -9.31
C ILE A 147 7.12 -0.26 -9.13
N TYR A 148 5.82 -0.34 -8.96
CA TYR A 148 4.98 0.76 -8.52
C TYR A 148 4.46 0.45 -7.11
N SER A 149 4.52 1.42 -6.21
CA SER A 149 3.91 1.28 -4.89
C SER A 149 3.41 2.62 -4.38
N ASN A 150 2.11 2.71 -4.12
CA ASN A 150 1.50 3.94 -3.63
C ASN A 150 0.90 3.72 -2.24
N PHE A 151 1.36 4.47 -1.24
CA PHE A 151 0.80 4.41 0.12
C PHE A 151 0.82 3.02 0.77
N ALA A 152 1.78 2.17 0.42
CA ALA A 152 1.86 0.80 0.94
C ALA A 152 3.16 0.49 1.72
N VAL A 153 4.32 0.96 1.23
CA VAL A 153 5.63 0.54 1.78
C VAL A 153 5.85 0.93 3.26
N GLN A 154 5.13 1.93 3.78
CA GLN A 154 5.20 2.31 5.20
C GLN A 154 4.63 1.22 6.14
N TRP A 155 3.92 0.23 5.60
CA TRP A 155 3.42 -0.93 6.34
C TRP A 155 4.41 -2.10 6.40
N SER A 156 5.61 -1.93 5.81
CA SER A 156 6.73 -2.84 6.01
C SER A 156 7.23 -2.77 7.45
N ALA A 157 7.50 -3.93 8.05
CA ALA A 157 8.14 -4.01 9.36
C ALA A 157 9.62 -3.58 9.31
N ASN A 158 10.25 -3.65 8.14
CA ASN A 158 11.62 -3.23 7.93
C ASN A 158 11.78 -2.63 6.53
N PHE A 159 11.56 -1.32 6.44
CA PHE A 159 11.62 -0.56 5.19
C PHE A 159 12.98 -0.69 4.47
N ALA A 160 14.09 -0.68 5.21
CA ALA A 160 15.42 -0.83 4.63
C ALA A 160 15.62 -2.22 3.99
N GLN A 161 15.12 -3.27 4.63
CA GLN A 161 15.16 -4.62 4.08
C GLN A 161 14.22 -4.76 2.87
N LEU A 162 13.03 -4.17 2.92
CA LEU A 162 12.11 -4.12 1.78
C LEU A 162 12.80 -3.49 0.56
N LEU A 163 13.45 -2.33 0.70
CA LEU A 163 14.15 -1.68 -0.42
C LEU A 163 15.23 -2.58 -1.03
N LYS A 164 16.02 -3.29 -0.21
CA LYS A 164 17.00 -4.28 -0.71
C LYS A 164 16.33 -5.39 -1.51
N SER A 165 15.24 -5.96 -1.00
CA SER A 165 14.51 -7.02 -1.69
C SER A 165 13.89 -6.54 -3.01
N LEU A 166 13.36 -5.30 -3.05
CA LEU A 166 12.86 -4.67 -4.28
C LEU A 166 13.98 -4.44 -5.29
N TYR A 167 15.15 -3.96 -4.84
CA TYR A 167 16.34 -3.83 -5.68
C TYR A 167 16.75 -5.18 -6.25
N THR A 168 16.84 -6.24 -5.45
CA THR A 168 17.18 -7.59 -5.93
C THR A 168 16.20 -8.10 -6.99
N ALA A 169 14.90 -7.87 -6.81
CA ALA A 169 13.85 -8.32 -7.73
C ALA A 169 13.88 -7.62 -9.09
N LEU A 170 14.31 -6.35 -9.14
CA LEU A 170 14.41 -5.61 -10.39
C LEU A 170 15.49 -6.19 -11.31
N LYS A 171 15.27 -6.18 -12.62
CA LYS A 171 16.29 -6.41 -13.65
C LYS A 171 17.30 -5.25 -13.65
N PRO A 172 18.53 -5.44 -14.18
CA PRO A 172 19.41 -4.33 -14.52
C PRO A 172 18.67 -3.29 -15.39
N GLY A 173 18.74 -1.99 -15.03
CA GLY A 173 17.99 -0.93 -15.70
C GLY A 173 16.51 -0.84 -15.29
N GLY A 174 16.06 -1.67 -14.35
CA GLY A 174 14.72 -1.62 -13.78
C GLY A 174 14.51 -0.39 -12.89
N GLN A 175 13.25 -0.02 -12.67
CA GLN A 175 12.90 1.21 -11.93
C GLN A 175 11.85 0.95 -10.85
N ALA A 176 11.91 1.72 -9.77
CA ALA A 176 10.89 1.74 -8.73
C ALA A 176 10.30 3.14 -8.54
N TYR A 177 8.97 3.23 -8.52
CA TYR A 177 8.20 4.43 -8.27
C TYR A 177 7.38 4.23 -7.00
N ILE A 178 7.75 4.94 -5.93
CA ILE A 178 7.25 4.66 -4.58
C ILE A 178 6.78 5.96 -3.93
N SER A 179 5.57 5.95 -3.36
CA SER A 179 5.16 6.93 -2.38
C SER A 179 5.19 6.31 -0.97
N CYS A 180 5.79 7.02 -0.02
CA CYS A 180 5.95 6.56 1.35
C CYS A 180 5.49 7.64 2.32
N VAL A 181 4.54 7.31 3.20
CA VAL A 181 4.12 8.19 4.28
C VAL A 181 5.25 8.28 5.31
N ILE A 182 5.64 9.51 5.67
CA ILE A 182 6.74 9.78 6.59
C ILE A 182 6.27 10.54 7.83
N GLU A 183 7.20 10.68 8.78
CA GLU A 183 7.03 11.48 9.99
C GLU A 183 6.47 12.89 9.69
N GLY A 184 5.63 13.38 10.60
CA GLY A 184 4.86 14.62 10.45
C GLY A 184 3.44 14.42 9.91
N SER A 185 3.15 13.24 9.34
CA SER A 185 1.81 12.87 8.91
C SER A 185 0.85 12.70 10.09
N LEU A 186 -0.42 13.04 9.87
CA LEU A 186 -1.52 12.89 10.83
C LEU A 186 -1.30 13.67 12.14
N ASN A 187 -0.54 14.76 12.09
CA ASN A 187 -0.26 15.60 13.26
C ASN A 187 -1.53 16.19 13.87
N GLU A 188 -2.55 16.49 13.07
CA GLU A 188 -3.84 16.97 13.59
C GLU A 188 -4.48 15.94 14.52
N ILE A 189 -4.43 14.66 14.12
CA ILE A 189 -4.97 13.54 14.91
C ILE A 189 -4.11 13.31 16.15
N LYS A 190 -2.79 13.28 16.00
CA LYS A 190 -1.86 13.15 17.14
C LYS A 190 -2.12 14.23 18.19
N THR A 191 -2.31 15.48 17.75
CA THR A 191 -2.62 16.62 18.61
C THR A 191 -3.97 16.41 19.31
N ALA A 192 -5.03 16.08 18.56
CA ALA A 192 -6.37 15.88 19.11
C ALA A 192 -6.41 14.78 20.20
N PHE A 193 -5.67 13.69 19.98
CA PHE A 193 -5.64 12.56 20.93
C PHE A 193 -4.73 12.79 22.14
N SER A 194 -3.76 13.71 22.06
CA SER A 194 -2.94 14.09 23.22
C SER A 194 -3.75 14.71 24.37
N ALA A 195 -4.95 15.23 24.06
CA ALA A 195 -5.88 15.71 25.07
C ALA A 195 -6.54 14.59 25.89
N LEU A 196 -6.45 13.32 25.46
CA LEU A 196 -6.99 12.16 26.18
C LEU A 196 -5.95 11.49 27.08
N ASP A 197 -4.78 11.20 26.51
CA ASP A 197 -3.73 10.43 27.16
C ASP A 197 -2.39 10.58 26.40
N ASN A 198 -1.31 10.07 27.00
CA ASN A 198 0.04 10.09 26.42
C ASN A 198 0.36 8.88 25.53
N ASN A 199 -0.64 8.05 25.17
CA ASN A 199 -0.40 6.92 24.27
C ASN A 199 -0.31 7.39 22.81
N SER A 200 0.26 6.56 21.95
CA SER A 200 0.25 6.85 20.52
C SER A 200 -1.05 6.37 19.88
N HIS A 201 -1.68 7.25 19.10
CA HIS A 201 -2.96 6.98 18.41
C HIS A 201 -2.82 6.96 16.89
N ILE A 202 -1.60 7.19 16.38
CA ILE A 202 -1.23 7.06 14.97
C ILE A 202 0.01 6.17 14.84
N ASN A 203 0.26 5.64 13.65
CA ASN A 203 1.47 4.85 13.40
C ASN A 203 2.73 5.70 13.51
N THR A 204 3.82 5.07 13.96
CA THR A 204 5.15 5.65 13.84
C THR A 204 5.58 5.48 12.39
N PHE A 205 5.84 6.60 11.71
CA PHE A 205 6.34 6.63 10.35
C PHE A 205 7.84 6.89 10.33
N ASN A 206 8.53 6.39 9.31
CA ASN A 206 9.95 6.65 9.13
C ASN A 206 10.21 8.15 8.91
N SER A 207 11.33 8.64 9.46
CA SER A 207 11.79 10.00 9.17
C SER A 207 12.37 10.09 7.76
N GLU A 208 12.40 11.29 7.21
CA GLU A 208 13.02 11.58 5.91
C GLU A 208 14.49 11.13 5.86
N GLN A 209 15.24 11.39 6.94
CA GLN A 209 16.62 10.92 7.06
C GLN A 209 16.72 9.39 6.99
N HIS A 210 15.82 8.66 7.65
CA HIS A 210 15.81 7.20 7.60
C HIS A 210 15.49 6.68 6.19
N ILE A 211 14.54 7.30 5.48
CA ILE A 211 14.25 6.97 4.08
C ILE A 211 15.50 7.15 3.22
N ASN A 212 16.16 8.30 3.32
CA ASN A 212 17.35 8.62 2.53
C ASN A 212 18.48 7.61 2.77
N GLN A 213 18.78 7.31 4.04
CA GLN A 213 19.79 6.32 4.41
C GLN A 213 19.43 4.91 3.93
N SER A 214 18.16 4.54 3.96
CA SER A 214 17.69 3.23 3.52
C SER A 214 17.83 3.07 2.01
N VAL A 215 17.51 4.10 1.24
CA VAL A 215 17.69 4.11 -0.23
C VAL A 215 19.18 4.02 -0.58
N GLN A 216 20.04 4.82 0.05
CA GLN A 216 21.49 4.75 -0.19
C GLN A 216 22.08 3.36 0.09
N LYS A 217 21.62 2.68 1.15
CA LYS A 217 22.10 1.33 1.53
C LYS A 217 21.50 0.19 0.71
N SER A 218 20.53 0.47 -0.15
CA SER A 218 19.81 -0.56 -0.93
C SER A 218 20.45 -0.88 -2.28
N GLY A 219 21.33 0.00 -2.78
CA GLY A 219 21.93 -0.10 -4.12
C GLY A 219 21.19 0.71 -5.19
N PHE A 220 20.02 1.27 -4.89
CA PHE A 220 19.30 2.14 -5.82
C PHE A 220 20.05 3.43 -6.11
N THR A 221 20.01 3.86 -7.38
CA THR A 221 20.30 5.23 -7.79
C THR A 221 19.05 6.09 -7.60
N ILE A 222 19.22 7.30 -7.09
CA ILE A 222 18.11 8.24 -6.87
C ILE A 222 17.93 9.12 -8.11
N ASN A 223 16.86 8.88 -8.88
CA ASN A 223 16.50 9.76 -10.00
C ASN A 223 15.64 10.93 -9.51
N THR A 224 14.74 10.67 -8.56
CA THR A 224 13.93 11.68 -7.90
C THR A 224 13.65 11.27 -6.47
N MET A 225 13.73 12.22 -5.56
CA MET A 225 13.36 12.07 -4.16
C MET A 225 12.83 13.42 -3.68
N GLN A 226 11.51 13.51 -3.53
CA GLN A 226 10.85 14.76 -3.18
C GLN A 226 9.82 14.55 -2.08
N LYS A 227 9.66 15.56 -1.23
CA LYS A 227 8.66 15.59 -0.18
C LYS A 227 7.45 16.39 -0.65
N ALA A 228 6.27 15.81 -0.47
CA ALA A 228 4.99 16.45 -0.74
C ALA A 228 4.13 16.46 0.54
N LEU A 229 3.27 17.47 0.66
CA LEU A 229 2.24 17.55 1.67
C LEU A 229 0.88 17.46 0.99
N TYR A 230 0.15 16.38 1.27
CA TYR A 230 -1.22 16.20 0.80
C TYR A 230 -2.18 16.33 1.99
N SER A 231 -3.37 16.86 1.74
CA SER A 231 -4.39 16.95 2.78
C SER A 231 -5.80 16.86 2.23
N ASP A 232 -6.68 16.28 3.04
CA ASP A 232 -8.13 16.36 2.85
C ASP A 232 -8.74 17.33 3.88
N GLU A 233 -9.84 17.97 3.47
CA GLU A 233 -10.64 18.86 4.32
C GLU A 233 -11.97 18.21 4.69
N PHE A 234 -12.40 18.42 5.92
CA PHE A 234 -13.65 17.90 6.45
C PHE A 234 -14.42 18.99 7.18
N THR A 235 -15.75 18.93 7.07
CA THR A 235 -16.68 19.82 7.76
C THR A 235 -16.70 19.64 9.27
N SER A 236 -16.17 18.54 9.80
CA SER A 236 -16.05 18.31 11.24
C SER A 236 -14.86 17.40 11.58
N PRO A 237 -14.29 17.55 12.80
CA PRO A 237 -13.28 16.63 13.35
C PRO A 237 -13.71 15.16 13.32
N LEU A 238 -14.99 14.88 13.57
CA LEU A 238 -15.50 13.53 13.56
C LEU A 238 -15.40 12.88 12.17
N ASN A 239 -15.68 13.64 11.11
CA ASN A 239 -15.54 13.18 9.73
C ASN A 239 -14.06 12.95 9.37
N ALA A 240 -13.17 13.84 9.82
CA ALA A 240 -11.72 13.67 9.66
C ALA A 240 -11.19 12.39 10.34
N ILE A 241 -11.61 12.09 11.57
CA ILE A 241 -11.20 10.85 12.26
C ILE A 241 -11.78 9.62 11.56
N ARG A 242 -13.04 9.71 11.09
CA ARG A 242 -13.70 8.60 10.38
C ARG A 242 -13.06 8.27 9.04
N SER A 243 -12.50 9.25 8.32
CA SER A 243 -11.87 9.00 7.02
C SER A 243 -10.66 8.05 7.14
N ILE A 244 -9.86 8.18 8.20
CA ILE A 244 -8.75 7.26 8.50
C ILE A 244 -9.24 5.83 8.71
N LYS A 245 -10.33 5.67 9.46
CA LYS A 245 -10.94 4.36 9.69
C LYS A 245 -11.48 3.76 8.38
N ALA A 246 -12.05 4.59 7.51
CA ALA A 246 -12.65 4.16 6.25
C ALA A 246 -11.62 3.61 5.25
N ILE A 247 -10.35 4.02 5.36
CA ILE A 247 -9.24 3.47 4.56
C ILE A 247 -8.49 2.32 5.25
N GLY A 248 -8.95 1.87 6.43
CA GLY A 248 -8.35 0.74 7.15
C GLY A 248 -7.04 1.07 7.88
N ALA A 249 -6.58 2.32 7.87
CA ALA A 249 -5.32 2.77 8.48
C ALA A 249 -5.42 2.94 10.01
N THR A 250 -5.97 1.92 10.68
CA THR A 250 -6.19 1.91 12.15
C THR A 250 -5.45 0.79 12.86
N ALA A 251 -4.73 -0.06 12.13
CA ALA A 251 -3.80 -1.01 12.74
C ALA A 251 -2.58 -0.25 13.26
N GLN A 252 -2.26 -0.44 14.54
CA GLN A 252 -1.11 0.18 15.19
C GLN A 252 0.12 -0.71 15.07
N ASN A 253 1.27 -0.09 14.75
CA ASN A 253 2.55 -0.77 14.53
C ASN A 253 3.53 -0.70 15.73
N HIS A 254 3.03 -0.35 16.91
CA HIS A 254 3.83 -0.16 18.13
C HIS A 254 3.07 -0.72 19.35
N SER A 255 3.78 -0.94 20.46
CA SER A 255 3.24 -1.52 21.69
C SER A 255 2.55 -0.50 22.61
N ASN A 256 2.91 0.78 22.51
CA ASN A 256 2.35 1.86 23.34
C ASN A 256 0.95 2.30 22.86
N THR A 257 -0.02 1.40 23.00
CA THR A 257 -1.38 1.56 22.48
C THR A 257 -2.40 1.57 23.59
N ARG A 258 -3.44 2.39 23.44
CA ARG A 258 -4.57 2.40 24.37
C ARG A 258 -5.33 1.07 24.25
N ARG A 259 -5.58 0.41 25.39
CA ARG A 259 -6.44 -0.77 25.47
C ARG A 259 -7.92 -0.37 25.57
N GLY A 260 -8.78 -1.07 24.84
CA GLY A 260 -10.24 -0.91 24.89
C GLY A 260 -10.83 0.03 23.84
N LEU A 261 -12.16 0.05 23.77
CA LEU A 261 -12.91 0.89 22.82
C LEU A 261 -12.88 2.37 23.25
N LEU A 262 -12.89 3.27 22.26
CA LEU A 262 -13.05 4.70 22.51
C LEU A 262 -14.51 4.98 22.93
N THR A 263 -14.71 5.49 24.15
CA THR A 263 -16.05 5.83 24.64
C THR A 263 -16.58 7.07 23.92
N LYS A 264 -17.91 7.27 23.93
CA LYS A 264 -18.55 8.48 23.36
C LYS A 264 -18.00 9.76 23.97
N HIS A 265 -17.74 9.76 25.28
CA HIS A 265 -17.17 10.89 25.99
C HIS A 265 -15.74 11.19 25.52
N ALA A 266 -14.89 10.17 25.45
CA ALA A 266 -13.52 10.32 24.97
C ALA A 266 -13.48 10.83 23.51
N LEU A 267 -14.35 10.31 22.64
CA LEU A 267 -14.45 10.80 21.26
C LEU A 267 -14.87 12.28 21.20
N LYS A 268 -15.80 12.71 22.07
CA LYS A 268 -16.19 14.13 22.16
C LYS A 268 -15.00 15.01 22.54
N GLN A 269 -14.22 14.59 23.53
CA GLN A 269 -13.02 15.31 23.98
C GLN A 269 -11.97 15.43 22.87
N VAL A 270 -11.69 14.33 22.13
CA VAL A 270 -10.79 14.37 20.96
C VAL A 270 -11.31 15.34 19.90
N CYS A 271 -12.61 15.26 19.56
CA CYS A 271 -13.19 16.17 18.57
C CYS A 271 -13.08 17.64 18.99
N SER A 272 -13.25 17.94 20.28
CA SER A 272 -13.12 19.30 20.82
C SER A 272 -11.67 19.80 20.82
N ALA A 273 -10.69 18.90 20.99
CA ALA A 273 -9.26 19.22 20.96
C ALA A 273 -8.67 19.21 19.54
N TYR A 274 -9.45 18.89 18.52
CA TYR A 274 -8.96 18.74 17.16
C TYR A 274 -8.62 20.11 16.55
N PRO A 275 -7.40 20.32 16.02
CA PRO A 275 -7.01 21.60 15.45
C PRO A 275 -7.80 21.88 14.16
N LEU A 276 -8.36 23.09 14.07
CA LEU A 276 -9.09 23.56 12.90
C LEU A 276 -8.29 24.63 12.16
N ARG A 277 -8.36 24.60 10.83
CA ARG A 277 -7.87 25.67 9.96
C ARG A 277 -9.05 26.18 9.14
N ASN A 278 -9.30 27.48 9.16
CA ASN A 278 -10.45 28.10 8.49
C ASN A 278 -11.80 27.40 8.81
N ASN A 279 -12.02 27.07 10.08
CA ASN A 279 -13.19 26.33 10.59
C ASN A 279 -13.41 24.93 9.98
N LYS A 280 -12.38 24.35 9.35
CA LYS A 280 -12.41 22.98 8.83
C LYS A 280 -11.38 22.10 9.53
N ALA A 281 -11.72 20.82 9.65
CA ALA A 281 -10.78 19.81 10.12
C ALA A 281 -9.96 19.30 8.93
N HIS A 282 -8.65 19.17 9.11
CA HIS A 282 -7.76 18.65 8.08
C HIS A 282 -7.18 17.31 8.49
N VAL A 283 -6.91 16.47 7.50
CA VAL A 283 -6.09 15.27 7.64
C VAL A 283 -4.93 15.41 6.67
N SER A 284 -3.72 15.58 7.18
CA SER A 284 -2.53 15.82 6.36
C SER A 284 -1.53 14.68 6.39
N TYR A 285 -0.83 14.48 5.27
CA TYR A 285 0.19 13.46 5.10
C TYR A 285 1.43 14.08 4.47
N HIS A 286 2.56 13.95 5.15
CA HIS A 286 3.87 14.15 4.56
C HIS A 286 4.27 12.86 3.84
N VAL A 287 4.60 12.98 2.56
CA VAL A 287 4.87 11.83 1.69
C VAL A 287 6.18 12.05 0.95
N MET A 288 7.05 11.04 0.98
CA MET A 288 8.21 10.98 0.09
C MET A 288 7.79 10.31 -1.21
N LEU A 289 7.98 10.99 -2.33
CA LEU A 289 7.86 10.44 -3.68
C LEU A 289 9.24 10.10 -4.20
N LEU A 290 9.43 8.85 -4.60
CA LEU A 290 10.71 8.28 -5.00
C LEU A 290 10.59 7.76 -6.43
N ALA A 291 11.54 8.15 -7.29
CA ALA A 291 11.85 7.47 -8.53
C ALA A 291 13.28 6.96 -8.44
N LEU A 292 13.44 5.64 -8.45
CA LEU A 292 14.70 4.96 -8.19
C LEU A 292 15.07 4.07 -9.39
N GLY A 293 16.36 3.98 -9.70
CA GLY A 293 16.91 3.12 -10.75
C GLY A 293 17.83 2.03 -10.21
N LYS A 294 17.78 0.84 -10.81
CA LYS A 294 18.73 -0.25 -10.55
C LYS A 294 19.89 -0.26 -11.53
#